data_AF-A0A2M9YUY9-F1
#
_entry.id   AF-A0A2M9YUY9-F1
#
_cell.length_a   1.000
_cell.length_b   1.000
_cell.length_c   1.000
_cell.angle_alpha   90.00
_cell.angle_beta   90.00
_cell.angle_gamma   90.00
#
_symmetry.space_group_name_H-M   'P 1'
#
loop_
_entity.id
_entity.type
_entity.pdbx_description
1 polymer ?
#
loop_
_entity_poly.entity_id
_entity_poly.type
_entity_poly.pdbx_seq_one_letter_code
_entity_poly.pdbx_strand_id
1 'polypeptide(L)'
;IPMTFLSDPIIQFLFGPRFSEAGVILAIHIWAGTFVFLGVASSRYYLTENLQKVELYKSISGCLSNIVLNFILIPIYGVKGAAIATVISQFFASTLFNLFLKRTREIFFIQVGSVNFLTLLRQLNRLRRSI
;
A
#
# COMPACT_ATOMS: atom_id res chain seq x y z
N ILE A 1 -11.09 -5.75 0.08
CA ILE A 1 -11.82 -7.03 0.21
C ILE A 1 -13.11 -7.03 -0.60
N PRO A 2 -14.09 -6.13 -0.40
CA PRO A 2 -15.33 -6.17 -1.21
C PRO A 2 -15.06 -5.96 -2.71
N MET A 3 -14.18 -5.00 -3.04
CA MET A 3 -13.76 -4.72 -4.41
C MET A 3 -13.05 -5.87 -5.12
N THR A 4 -12.48 -6.85 -4.39
CA THR A 4 -11.84 -8.02 -5.00
C THR A 4 -12.88 -8.98 -5.58
N PHE A 5 -14.08 -9.02 -5.01
CA PHE A 5 -15.20 -9.82 -5.51
C PHE A 5 -16.11 -9.03 -6.45
N LEU A 6 -16.21 -7.72 -6.25
CA LEU A 6 -17.06 -6.83 -7.04
C LEU A 6 -16.37 -6.31 -8.32
N SER A 7 -15.06 -6.51 -8.49
CA SER A 7 -14.32 -6.00 -9.65
C SER A 7 -14.90 -6.44 -10.98
N ASP A 8 -15.18 -7.73 -11.14
CA ASP A 8 -15.61 -8.30 -12.41
C ASP A 8 -17.05 -7.85 -12.76
N PRO A 9 -18.03 -7.89 -11.83
CA PRO A 9 -19.36 -7.32 -12.07
C PRO A 9 -19.32 -5.82 -12.41
N ILE A 10 -18.51 -5.03 -11.70
CA ILE A 10 -18.41 -3.58 -11.93
C ILE A 10 -17.83 -3.29 -13.31
N ILE A 11 -16.74 -3.98 -13.69
CA ILE A 11 -16.10 -3.78 -14.98
C ILE A 11 -17.02 -4.22 -16.13
N GLN A 12 -17.72 -5.35 -15.98
CA GLN A 12 -18.68 -5.79 -16.99
C GLN A 12 -19.86 -4.82 -17.13
N PHE A 13 -20.35 -4.27 -16.01
CA PHE A 13 -21.43 -3.28 -16.03
C PHE A 13 -21.03 -1.96 -16.69
N LEU A 14 -19.82 -1.46 -16.39
CA LEU A 14 -19.35 -0.15 -16.87
C LEU A 14 -18.78 -0.19 -18.29
N PHE A 15 -18.01 -1.23 -18.62
CA PHE A 15 -17.20 -1.30 -19.85
C PHE A 15 -17.60 -2.45 -20.77
N GLY A 16 -18.43 -3.37 -20.30
CA GLY A 16 -18.87 -4.53 -21.06
C GLY A 16 -17.86 -5.70 -21.05
N PRO A 17 -18.24 -6.84 -21.65
CA PRO A 17 -17.49 -8.09 -21.55
C PRO A 17 -16.11 -8.08 -22.24
N ARG A 18 -15.89 -7.15 -23.18
CA ARG A 18 -14.59 -6.96 -23.87
C ARG A 18 -13.48 -6.52 -22.92
N PHE A 19 -13.81 -5.98 -21.75
CA PHE A 19 -12.86 -5.52 -20.73
C PHE A 19 -12.78 -6.44 -19.52
N SER A 20 -13.27 -7.68 -19.61
CA SER A 20 -13.26 -8.65 -18.51
C SER A 20 -11.87 -8.84 -17.85
N GLU A 21 -10.78 -8.72 -18.61
CA GLU A 21 -9.42 -8.77 -18.06
C GLU A 21 -9.11 -7.62 -17.07
N ALA A 22 -9.74 -6.46 -17.23
CA ALA A 22 -9.57 -5.32 -16.33
C ALA A 22 -10.15 -5.57 -14.93
N GLY A 23 -11.10 -6.49 -14.81
CA GLY A 23 -11.65 -6.92 -13.51
C GLY A 23 -10.56 -7.53 -12.62
N VAL A 24 -9.79 -8.47 -13.15
CA VAL A 24 -8.66 -9.10 -12.44
C VAL A 24 -7.58 -8.07 -12.10
N ILE A 25 -7.28 -7.16 -13.02
CA ILE A 25 -6.30 -6.09 -12.80
C ILE A 25 -6.73 -5.20 -11.63
N LEU A 26 -8.01 -4.78 -11.61
CA LEU A 26 -8.58 -3.98 -10.54
C LEU A 26 -8.58 -4.73 -9.19
N ALA A 27 -8.91 -6.02 -9.21
CA ALA A 27 -8.90 -6.88 -8.03
C ALA A 27 -7.50 -6.99 -7.39
N ILE A 28 -6.45 -7.03 -8.20
CA ILE A 28 -5.05 -7.01 -7.73
C ILE A 28 -4.71 -5.60 -7.20
N HIS A 29 -5.03 -4.57 -7.97
CA HIS A 29 -4.60 -3.19 -7.69
C HIS A 29 -5.19 -2.64 -6.39
N ILE A 30 -6.39 -3.08 -5.98
CA ILE A 30 -7.02 -2.61 -4.74
C ILE A 30 -6.16 -2.87 -3.50
N TRP A 31 -5.31 -3.91 -3.52
CA TRP A 31 -4.42 -4.24 -2.40
C TRP A 31 -3.31 -3.18 -2.22
N ALA A 32 -2.96 -2.43 -3.27
CA ALA A 32 -2.04 -1.30 -3.13
C ALA A 32 -2.62 -0.24 -2.19
N GLY A 33 -3.95 -0.06 -2.18
CA GLY A 33 -4.64 0.92 -1.35
C GLY A 33 -4.32 0.80 0.14
N THR A 34 -4.22 -0.43 0.67
CA THR A 34 -3.83 -0.67 2.07
C THR A 34 -2.47 -0.04 2.39
N PHE A 35 -1.49 -0.24 1.52
CA PHE A 35 -0.15 0.31 1.69
C PHE A 35 -0.10 1.81 1.44
N VAL A 36 -0.88 2.34 0.48
CA VAL A 36 -1.02 3.78 0.25
C VAL A 36 -1.48 4.47 1.53
N PHE A 37 -2.54 3.98 2.18
CA PHE A 37 -3.05 4.60 3.41
C PHE A 37 -2.04 4.57 4.56
N LEU A 38 -1.32 3.46 4.74
CA LEU A 38 -0.21 3.38 5.69
C LEU A 38 0.89 4.39 5.35
N GLY A 39 1.20 4.58 4.07
CA GLY A 39 2.17 5.54 3.58
C GLY A 39 1.76 6.99 3.85
N VAL A 40 0.50 7.34 3.64
CA VAL A 40 -0.08 8.67 3.91
C VAL A 40 -0.08 8.98 5.40
N ALA A 41 -0.43 8.00 6.25
CA ALA A 41 -0.33 8.18 7.71
C ALA A 41 1.12 8.46 8.14
N SER A 42 2.08 7.70 7.62
CA SER A 42 3.50 7.93 7.92
C SER A 42 4.01 9.28 7.40
N SER A 43 3.54 9.75 6.25
CA SER A 43 3.90 11.07 5.68
C SER A 43 3.67 12.21 6.69
N ARG A 44 2.55 12.18 7.42
CA ARG A 44 2.29 13.17 8.46
C ARG A 44 3.31 13.12 9.60
N TYR A 45 3.73 11.93 10.01
CA TYR A 45 4.79 11.77 11.01
C TYR A 45 6.13 12.31 10.50
N TYR A 46 6.47 12.04 9.23
CA TYR A 46 7.68 12.58 8.60
C TYR A 46 7.69 14.11 8.61
N LEU A 47 6.54 14.73 8.36
CA LEU A 47 6.39 16.18 8.37
C LEU A 47 6.58 16.76 9.78
N THR A 48 5.98 16.16 10.80
CA THR A 48 6.07 16.66 12.19
C THR A 48 7.46 16.51 12.80
N GLU A 49 8.19 15.46 12.41
CA GLU A 49 9.55 15.17 12.90
C GLU A 49 10.67 15.87 12.07
N ASN A 50 10.31 16.71 11.09
CA ASN A 50 11.23 17.37 10.15
C ASN A 50 12.11 16.36 9.36
N LEU A 51 11.49 15.28 8.88
CA LEU A 51 12.13 14.17 8.18
C LEU A 51 11.75 14.11 6.68
N GLN A 52 11.41 15.23 6.06
CA GLN A 52 10.97 15.29 4.65
C GLN A 52 12.00 14.71 3.67
N LYS A 53 13.31 14.83 3.96
CA LYS A 53 14.37 14.20 3.15
C LYS A 53 14.24 12.68 3.13
N VAL A 54 13.88 12.08 4.26
CA VAL A 54 13.65 10.63 4.38
C VAL A 54 12.43 10.21 3.58
N GLU A 55 11.37 11.01 3.63
CA GLU A 55 10.16 10.80 2.82
C GLU A 55 10.43 10.88 1.31
N LEU A 56 11.32 11.77 0.88
CA LEU A 56 11.77 11.83 -0.50
C LEU A 56 12.53 10.56 -0.90
N TYR A 57 13.52 10.13 -0.11
CA TYR A 57 14.26 8.89 -0.38
C TYR A 57 13.36 7.67 -0.42
N LYS A 58 12.35 7.62 0.45
CA LYS A 58 11.31 6.59 0.45
C LYS A 58 10.56 6.57 -0.89
N SER A 59 10.07 7.72 -1.35
CA SER A 59 9.33 7.83 -2.61
C SER A 59 10.19 7.44 -3.82
N ILE A 60 11.46 7.85 -3.84
CA ILE A 60 12.42 7.46 -4.88
C ILE A 60 12.64 5.94 -4.88
N SER A 61 12.81 5.33 -3.70
CA SER A 61 12.99 3.87 -3.60
C SER A 61 11.77 3.09 -4.11
N GLY A 62 10.56 3.60 -3.84
CA GLY A 62 9.31 3.05 -4.36
C GLY A 62 9.22 3.15 -5.88
N CYS A 63 9.54 4.32 -6.44
CA CYS A 63 9.57 4.55 -7.88
C CYS A 63 10.57 3.62 -8.58
N LEU A 64 11.80 3.51 -8.06
CA LEU A 64 12.82 2.61 -8.60
C LEU A 64 12.37 1.15 -8.54
N SER A 65 11.80 0.72 -7.41
CA SER A 65 11.25 -0.64 -7.26
C SER A 65 10.15 -0.88 -8.29
N ASN A 66 9.30 0.11 -8.57
CA ASN A 66 8.22 0.01 -9.54
C ASN A 66 8.74 -0.15 -10.97
N ILE A 67 9.74 0.65 -11.35
CA ILE A 67 10.36 0.56 -12.68
C ILE A 67 11.03 -0.80 -12.87
N VAL A 68 11.82 -1.25 -11.89
CA VAL A 68 12.52 -2.55 -11.95
C VAL A 68 11.52 -3.70 -12.04
N LEU A 69 10.49 -3.69 -11.19
CA LEU A 69 9.46 -4.73 -11.20
C LEU A 69 8.64 -4.70 -12.49
N ASN A 70 8.28 -3.53 -13.01
CA ASN A 70 7.60 -3.42 -14.29
C ASN A 70 8.44 -4.02 -15.43
N PHE A 71 9.75 -3.75 -15.46
CA PHE A 71 10.64 -4.29 -16.48
C PHE A 71 10.71 -5.83 -16.45
N ILE A 72 10.58 -6.44 -15.27
CA ILE A 72 10.61 -7.90 -15.10
C ILE A 72 9.23 -8.54 -15.30
N LEU A 73 8.18 -7.96 -14.71
CA LEU A 73 6.85 -8.57 -14.65
C LEU A 73 5.99 -8.32 -15.89
N ILE A 74 6.16 -7.19 -16.59
CA ILE A 74 5.35 -6.90 -17.78
C ILE A 74 5.63 -7.90 -18.92
N PRO A 75 6.87 -8.27 -19.24
CA PRO A 75 7.14 -9.27 -20.28
C PRO A 75 6.55 -10.66 -19.96
N ILE A 76 6.40 -11.01 -18.68
CA ILE A 76 5.96 -12.34 -18.24
C ILE A 76 4.43 -12.38 -18.06
N TYR A 77 3.83 -11.33 -17.49
CA TYR A 77 2.43 -11.29 -17.06
C TYR A 77 1.59 -10.20 -17.74
N GLY A 78 2.16 -9.45 -18.69
CA GLY A 78 1.49 -8.34 -19.36
C GLY A 78 1.03 -7.26 -18.39
N VAL A 79 -0.18 -6.74 -18.62
CA VAL A 79 -0.78 -5.66 -17.82
C VAL A 79 -1.04 -6.10 -16.36
N LYS A 80 -1.30 -7.40 -16.12
CA LYS A 80 -1.43 -7.93 -14.74
C LYS A 80 -0.11 -7.79 -13.98
N GLY A 81 1.02 -7.96 -14.67
CA GLY A 81 2.36 -7.74 -14.12
C GLY A 81 2.55 -6.31 -13.60
N ALA A 82 2.03 -5.31 -14.32
CA ALA A 82 2.11 -3.91 -13.90
C ALA A 82 1.29 -3.62 -12.62
N ALA A 83 0.12 -4.23 -12.48
CA ALA A 83 -0.67 -4.13 -11.25
C ALA A 83 0.06 -4.74 -10.06
N ILE A 84 0.64 -5.93 -10.22
CA ILE A 84 1.43 -6.61 -9.18
C ILE A 84 2.66 -5.78 -8.79
N ALA A 85 3.41 -5.27 -9.79
CA ALA A 85 4.56 -4.40 -9.57
C ALA A 85 4.19 -3.18 -8.72
N THR A 86 3.03 -2.57 -8.97
CA THR A 86 2.53 -1.43 -8.19
C THR A 86 2.23 -1.78 -6.74
N VAL A 87 1.52 -2.87 -6.49
CA VAL A 87 1.23 -3.34 -5.12
C VAL A 87 2.52 -3.60 -4.34
N ILE A 88 3.47 -4.31 -4.95
CA ILE A 88 4.75 -4.63 -4.33
C ILE A 88 5.55 -3.35 -4.06
N SER A 89 5.64 -2.44 -5.03
CA SER A 89 6.37 -1.17 -4.88
C SER A 89 5.79 -0.31 -3.77
N GLN A 90 4.47 -0.27 -3.65
CA GLN A 90 3.80 0.46 -2.59
C GLN A 90 4.09 -0.15 -1.21
N PHE A 91 4.15 -1.48 -1.11
CA PHE A 91 4.57 -2.18 0.10
C PHE A 91 6.03 -1.84 0.48
N PHE A 92 6.94 -1.89 -0.48
CA PHE A 92 8.35 -1.54 -0.26
C PHE A 92 8.48 -0.09 0.22
N ALA A 93 7.85 0.85 -0.47
CA ALA A 93 7.92 2.27 -0.12
C ALA A 93 7.23 2.57 1.21
N SER A 94 6.03 2.06 1.42
CA SER A 94 5.18 2.50 2.54
C SER A 94 5.50 1.79 3.86
N THR A 95 6.07 0.60 3.79
CA THR A 95 6.28 -0.27 4.94
C THR A 95 7.74 -0.71 5.06
N LEU A 96 8.31 -1.38 4.05
CA LEU A 96 9.65 -1.97 4.20
C LEU A 96 10.76 -0.92 4.34
N PHE A 97 10.66 0.22 3.64
CA PHE A 97 11.64 1.31 3.75
C PHE A 97 11.77 1.84 5.19
N ASN A 98 10.66 1.88 5.94
CA ASN A 98 10.65 2.33 7.33
C ASN A 98 11.44 1.40 8.27
N LEU A 99 11.69 0.14 7.87
CA LEU A 99 12.45 -0.82 8.67
C LEU A 99 13.96 -0.52 8.67
N PHE A 100 14.49 -0.02 7.55
CA PHE A 100 15.93 0.17 7.35
C PHE A 100 16.48 1.39 8.07
N LEU A 101 15.66 2.41 8.33
CA LEU A 101 16.08 3.60 9.07
C LEU A 101 15.76 3.47 10.56
N LYS A 102 16.80 3.55 11.41
CA LYS A 102 16.65 3.52 12.87
C LYS A 102 15.64 4.56 13.38
N ARG A 103 15.61 5.74 12.75
CA ARG A 103 14.73 6.86 13.13
C ARG A 103 13.25 6.66 12.75
N THR A 104 12.95 5.77 11.81
CA THR A 104 11.58 5.52 11.30
C THR A 104 11.06 4.14 11.66
N ARG A 105 11.88 3.34 12.33
CA ARG A 105 11.54 1.98 12.76
C ARG A 105 10.35 1.94 13.73
N GLU A 106 10.17 2.99 14.53
CA GLU A 106 8.99 3.12 15.41
C GLU A 106 7.70 3.12 14.58
N ILE A 107 7.68 3.87 13.46
CA ILE A 107 6.55 3.92 12.54
C ILE A 107 6.24 2.52 11.98
N PHE A 108 7.27 1.75 11.61
CA PHE A 108 7.09 0.38 11.13
C PHE A 108 6.37 -0.50 12.17
N PHE A 109 6.80 -0.46 13.43
CA PHE A 109 6.15 -1.24 14.49
C PHE A 109 4.73 -0.76 14.77
N ILE A 110 4.47 0.55 14.69
CA ILE A 110 3.11 1.09 14.80
C ILE A 110 2.25 0.60 13.63
N GLN A 111 2.74 0.67 12.39
CA GLN A 111 2.04 0.18 11.20
C GLN A 111 1.69 -1.30 11.32
N VAL A 112 2.66 -2.16 11.66
CA VAL A 112 2.45 -3.60 11.84
C VAL A 112 1.52 -3.89 13.02
N GLY A 113 1.69 -3.17 14.13
CA GLY A 113 0.83 -3.29 15.31
C GLY A 113 -0.62 -2.88 15.04
N SER A 114 -0.84 -1.92 14.15
CA SER A 114 -2.17 -1.40 13.78
C SER A 114 -2.97 -2.38 12.91
N VAL A 115 -2.29 -3.26 12.17
CA VAL A 115 -2.95 -4.33 11.41
C VAL A 115 -3.54 -5.39 12.36
N ASN A 116 -3.01 -5.51 13.59
CA ASN A 116 -3.53 -6.44 14.57
C ASN A 116 -4.78 -5.91 15.28
N PHE A 117 -5.93 -6.54 15.03
CA PHE A 117 -7.24 -6.16 15.57
C PHE A 117 -7.26 -6.06 17.11
N LEU A 118 -6.46 -6.89 17.80
CA LEU A 118 -6.37 -6.88 19.26
C LEU A 118 -5.69 -5.60 19.80
N THR A 119 -4.73 -5.05 19.07
CA THR A 119 -4.06 -3.80 19.42
C THR A 119 -5.03 -2.63 19.28
N LEU A 120 -5.82 -2.63 18.21
CA LEU A 120 -6.85 -1.61 17.95
C LEU A 120 -7.88 -1.56 19.09
N LEU A 121 -8.41 -2.71 19.50
CA LEU A 121 -9.38 -2.80 20.61
C LEU A 121 -8.78 -2.29 21.94
N ARG A 122 -7.50 -2.59 22.20
CA ARG A 122 -6.82 -2.10 23.41
C ARG A 122 -6.61 -0.60 23.39
N GLN A 123 -6.29 -0.01 22.23
CA GLN A 123 -6.13 1.44 22.08
C GLN A 123 -7.46 2.17 22.24
N LEU A 124 -8.54 1.67 21.63
CA LEU A 124 -9.89 2.22 21.80
C LEU A 124 -10.35 2.18 23.26
N ASN A 125 -10.11 1.07 23.96
CA ASN A 125 -10.43 0.96 25.38
C ASN A 125 -9.58 1.88 26.27
N ARG A 126 -8.35 2.21 25.87
CA ARG A 126 -7.53 3.21 26.57
C ARG A 126 -8.06 4.63 26.39
N LEU A 127 -8.42 5.01 25.16
CA LEU A 127 -9.00 6.33 24.87
C LEU A 127 -10.36 6.50 25.56
N ARG A 128 -11.20 5.46 25.58
CA ARG A 128 -12.47 5.48 26.32
C ARG A 128 -12.29 5.66 27.84
N ARG A 129 -11.14 5.29 28.41
CA ARG A 129 -10.85 5.46 29.84
C ARG A 129 -10.17 6.79 30.18
N SER A 130 -9.70 7.56 29.20
CA SER A 130 -9.08 8.88 29.42
C SER A 130 -10.04 10.05 29.18
N ILE A 131 -11.30 9.76 28.85
CA ILE A 131 -12.42 10.70 28.73
C ILE A 131 -13.35 10.42 29.91
#